data_AF-A0ABD5EQH3-F1
#
_entry.id   AF-A0ABD5EQH3-F1
#
_cell.length_a   1.000
_cell.length_b   1.000
_cell.length_c   1.000
_cell.angle_alpha   90.00
_cell.angle_beta   90.00
_cell.angle_gamma   90.00
#
_symmetry.space_group_name_H-M   'P 1'
#
loop_
_entity.id
_entity.type
_entity.pdbx_description
1 polymer ?
#
loop_
_entity_poly.entity_id
_entity_poly.type
_entity_poly.pdbx_seq_one_letter_code
_entity_poly.pdbx_strand_id
1 'polypeptide(L)'
;MTGVDPTGLDDQQLMKELETIHRTRHDTLLYASNDALRAHNDRMAQLEGEYLRRNPRRPVAPGRTRAGARERGHSTTTAAPGP
;
A
#
# COMPACT_ATOMS: atom_id res chain seq x y z
N MET A 1 -15.83 -13.05 -10.71
CA MET A 1 -14.46 -13.06 -11.26
C MET A 1 -13.54 -13.67 -10.22
N THR A 2 -13.35 -14.99 -10.26
CA THR A 2 -12.34 -15.68 -9.44
C THR A 2 -10.99 -15.46 -10.10
N GLY A 3 -10.28 -14.41 -9.69
CA GLY A 3 -8.86 -14.29 -10.02
C GLY A 3 -8.08 -15.42 -9.32
N VAL A 4 -6.91 -15.75 -9.86
CA VAL A 4 -6.00 -16.77 -9.31
C VAL A 4 -5.73 -16.49 -7.83
N ASP A 5 -5.63 -17.55 -7.02
CA ASP A 5 -5.25 -17.50 -5.61
C ASP A 5 -3.90 -16.79 -5.48
N PRO A 6 -3.76 -15.75 -4.63
CA PRO A 6 -2.49 -15.04 -4.43
C PRO A 6 -1.31 -15.96 -4.09
N THR A 7 -1.56 -17.07 -3.38
CA THR A 7 -0.51 -18.03 -3.00
C THR A 7 0.10 -18.74 -4.22
N GLY A 8 -0.63 -18.81 -5.33
CA GLY A 8 -0.18 -19.40 -6.59
C GLY A 8 0.49 -18.42 -7.56
N LEU A 9 0.52 -17.12 -7.24
CA LEU A 9 1.19 -16.11 -8.08
C LEU A 9 2.70 -16.17 -7.87
N ASP A 10 3.48 -16.06 -8.95
CA ASP A 10 4.91 -15.74 -8.80
C ASP A 10 5.10 -14.28 -8.34
N ASP A 11 6.32 -13.92 -7.95
CA ASP A 11 6.58 -12.58 -7.41
C ASP A 11 6.31 -11.46 -8.42
N GLN A 12 6.61 -11.67 -9.70
CA GLN A 12 6.39 -10.66 -10.73
C GLN A 12 4.89 -10.44 -10.97
N GLN A 13 4.12 -11.53 -11.00
CA GLN A 13 2.67 -11.50 -11.12
C GLN A 13 2.04 -10.82 -9.91
N LEU A 14 2.46 -11.18 -8.69
CA LEU A 14 1.97 -10.56 -7.46
C LEU A 14 2.20 -9.05 -7.46
N MET A 15 3.40 -8.60 -7.84
CA MET A 15 3.71 -7.16 -7.92
C MET A 15 2.87 -6.44 -8.96
N LYS A 16 2.65 -7.04 -10.14
CA LYS A 16 1.81 -6.48 -11.19
C LYS A 16 0.33 -6.38 -10.78
N GLU A 17 -0.19 -7.39 -10.10
CA GLU A 17 -1.56 -7.40 -9.59
C GLU A 17 -1.75 -6.34 -8.49
N LEU A 18 -0.78 -6.19 -7.58
CA LEU A 18 -0.77 -5.13 -6.56
C LEU A 18 -0.78 -3.72 -7.18
N GLU A 19 0.07 -3.48 -8.17
CA GLU A 19 0.08 -2.20 -8.88
C GLU A 19 -1.29 -1.91 -9.53
N THR A 20 -1.85 -2.92 -10.21
CA THR A 20 -3.13 -2.78 -10.93
C THR A 20 -4.30 -2.52 -9.98
N ILE A 21 -4.37 -3.26 -8.87
CA ILE A 21 -5.47 -3.12 -7.90
C ILE A 21 -5.37 -1.80 -7.15
N HIS A 22 -4.16 -1.31 -6.84
CA HIS A 22 -3.97 0.01 -6.22
C HIS A 22 -4.32 1.14 -7.19
N ARG A 23 -3.97 1.03 -8.46
CA ARG A 23 -4.28 2.05 -9.48
C ARG A 23 -5.79 2.28 -9.64
N THR A 24 -6.58 1.21 -9.58
CA THR A 24 -8.04 1.27 -9.82
C THR A 24 -8.86 1.46 -8.54
N ARG A 25 -8.22 1.57 -7.37
CA ARG A 25 -8.90 1.69 -6.07
C ARG A 25 -9.82 2.90 -5.99
N HIS A 26 -9.33 4.06 -6.42
CA HIS A 26 -10.08 5.30 -6.28
C HIS A 26 -11.33 5.31 -7.17
N ASP A 27 -11.18 4.86 -8.42
CA ASP A 27 -12.30 4.75 -9.35
C ASP A 27 -13.32 3.71 -8.87
N THR A 28 -12.85 2.57 -8.33
CA THR A 28 -13.73 1.55 -7.75
C THR A 28 -14.49 2.09 -6.54
N LEU A 29 -13.83 2.89 -5.70
CA LEU A 29 -14.46 3.50 -4.53
C LEU A 29 -15.57 4.50 -4.92
N LEU A 30 -15.36 5.28 -5.98
CA LEU A 30 -16.29 6.34 -6.38
C LEU A 30 -17.44 5.84 -7.26
N TYR A 31 -17.19 4.86 -8.13
CA TYR A 31 -18.09 4.58 -9.26
C TYR A 31 -18.56 3.13 -9.35
N ALA A 32 -17.98 2.19 -8.61
CA ALA A 32 -18.40 0.79 -8.66
C ALA A 32 -19.64 0.53 -7.78
N SER A 33 -20.35 -0.56 -8.05
CA SER A 33 -21.40 -1.04 -7.16
C SER A 33 -20.82 -1.48 -5.81
N ASN A 34 -21.67 -1.54 -4.77
CA ASN A 34 -21.26 -2.01 -3.44
C ASN A 34 -20.65 -3.42 -3.48
N ASP A 35 -21.20 -4.32 -4.31
CA ASP A 35 -20.68 -5.69 -4.45
C ASP A 35 -19.30 -5.70 -5.14
N ALA A 36 -19.13 -4.87 -6.17
CA ALA A 36 -17.84 -4.74 -6.84
C ALA A 36 -16.77 -4.13 -5.92
N LEU A 37 -17.14 -3.13 -5.12
CA LEU A 37 -16.26 -2.54 -4.11
C LEU A 37 -15.87 -3.56 -3.04
N ARG A 38 -16.81 -4.39 -2.58
CA ARG A 38 -16.52 -5.47 -1.61
C ARG A 38 -15.52 -6.48 -2.19
N ALA A 39 -15.80 -6.99 -3.39
CA ALA A 39 -14.90 -7.94 -4.05
C ALA A 39 -13.51 -7.34 -4.31
N HIS A 40 -13.43 -6.06 -4.64
CA HIS A 40 -12.17 -5.34 -4.82
C HIS A 40 -11.39 -5.23 -3.49
N ASN A 41 -12.05 -4.87 -2.39
CA ASN A 41 -11.43 -4.77 -1.08
C ASN A 41 -10.91 -6.14 -0.60
N ASP A 42 -11.70 -7.20 -0.78
CA ASP A 42 -11.31 -8.57 -0.40
C ASP A 42 -10.06 -9.00 -1.20
N ARG A 43 -10.06 -8.77 -2.51
CA ARG A 43 -8.90 -9.10 -3.36
C ARG A 43 -7.67 -8.27 -2.99
N MET A 44 -7.83 -6.99 -2.68
CA MET A 44 -6.73 -6.13 -2.24
C MET A 44 -6.10 -6.65 -0.94
N ALA A 45 -6.92 -6.97 0.06
CA ALA A 45 -6.45 -7.52 1.33
C ALA A 45 -5.71 -8.84 1.15
N GLN A 46 -6.20 -9.73 0.27
CA GLN A 46 -5.56 -11.00 -0.05
C GLN A 46 -4.17 -10.83 -0.69
N LEU A 47 -4.05 -9.95 -1.69
CA LEU A 47 -2.77 -9.69 -2.36
C LEU A 47 -1.76 -8.99 -1.42
N GLU A 48 -2.21 -8.03 -0.63
CA GLU A 48 -1.37 -7.34 0.37
C GLU A 48 -0.89 -8.30 1.46
N GLY A 49 -1.78 -9.18 1.95
CA GLY A 49 -1.45 -10.21 2.91
C GLY A 49 -0.37 -11.17 2.40
N GLU A 50 -0.50 -11.61 1.15
CA GLU A 50 0.51 -12.47 0.52
C GLU A 50 1.86 -11.77 0.38
N TYR A 51 1.87 -10.51 -0.04
CA TYR A 51 3.11 -9.73 -0.12
C TYR A 51 3.78 -9.60 1.25
N LEU A 52 3.02 -9.28 2.30
CA LEU A 52 3.56 -9.16 3.66
C LEU A 52 4.08 -10.50 4.18
N ARG A 53 3.41 -11.61 3.86
CA ARG A 53 3.84 -12.96 4.23
C ARG A 53 5.18 -13.33 3.58
N ARG A 54 5.37 -12.99 2.30
CA ARG A 54 6.65 -13.21 1.57
C ARG A 54 7.75 -12.24 2.00
N ASN A 55 7.39 -11.05 2.48
CA ASN A 55 8.32 -9.96 2.78
C ASN A 55 8.25 -9.51 4.26
N PRO A 56 8.54 -10.40 5.24
CA PRO A 56 8.45 -10.06 6.66
C PRO A 56 9.45 -8.98 7.09
N ARG A 57 10.54 -8.79 6.32
CA ARG A 57 11.57 -7.76 6.55
C ARG A 57 11.50 -6.61 5.54
N ARG A 58 10.31 -6.30 5.00
CA ARG A 58 10.18 -5.24 3.99
C ARG A 58 10.75 -3.91 4.51
N PRO A 59 11.42 -3.12 3.66
CA PRO A 59 11.85 -1.79 4.03
C PRO A 59 10.66 -0.92 4.42
N VAL A 60 10.78 -0.24 5.56
CA VAL A 60 9.84 0.81 5.98
C VAL A 60 10.58 2.13 5.85
N ALA A 61 10.12 2.98 4.94
CA ALA A 61 10.70 4.31 4.81
C ALA A 61 10.54 5.06 6.15
N PRO A 62 11.63 5.56 6.78
CA PRO A 62 11.55 6.24 8.08
C PRO A 62 10.52 7.37 8.07
N GLY A 63 10.41 8.07 6.94
CA GLY A 63 9.49 9.18 6.80
C GLY A 63 8.00 8.83 6.77
N ARG A 64 7.67 7.54 6.58
CA ARG A 64 6.31 6.97 6.67
C ARG A 64 5.99 6.43 8.06
N THR A 65 6.91 6.56 9.01
CA THR A 65 6.68 6.25 10.42
C THR A 65 6.28 7.51 11.19
N ARG A 66 5.56 7.34 12.30
CA ARG A 66 5.23 8.46 13.21
C ARG A 66 6.49 9.09 13.82
N ALA A 67 7.50 8.28 14.16
CA ALA A 67 8.77 8.76 14.71
C ALA A 67 9.52 9.62 13.69
N GLY A 68 9.75 9.10 12.48
CA GLY A 68 10.42 9.85 11.42
C GLY A 68 9.62 11.06 10.92
N ALA A 69 8.29 11.09 11.06
CA ALA A 69 7.49 12.31 10.82
C ALA A 69 7.76 13.40 11.87
N ARG A 70 7.92 13.02 13.14
CA ARG A 70 8.24 13.96 14.24
C ARG A 70 9.66 14.51 14.15
N GLU A 71 10.61 13.67 13.76
CA GLU A 71 12.01 14.07 13.54
C GLU A 71 12.11 15.15 12.45
N ARG A 72 11.42 14.97 11.31
CA ARG A 72 11.38 15.99 10.24
C ARG A 72 10.82 17.34 10.71
N GLY A 73 9.75 17.34 11.51
CA GLY A 73 9.15 18.57 12.05
C GLY A 73 10.04 19.31 13.05
N HIS A 74 10.88 18.57 13.79
CA HIS A 74 11.91 19.15 14.67
C HIS A 74 13.10 19.69 13.86
N SER A 75 13.45 19.07 12.73
CA SER A 75 14.52 19.56 11.85
C SER A 75 14.17 20.90 11.17
N THR A 76 12.89 21.15 10.87
CA THR A 76 12.44 22.40 10.23
C THR A 76 12.27 23.58 11.20
N THR A 77 12.37 23.37 12.52
CA THR A 77 12.23 24.44 13.53
C THR A 77 13.59 25.00 14.00
N THR A 78 14.71 24.36 13.67
CA THR A 78 16.06 24.77 14.14
C THR A 78 16.88 25.51 13.07
N ALA A 79 16.27 25.93 11.94
CA ALA A 79 16.92 26.85 11.00
C ALA A 79 16.81 28.31 11.51
N ALA A 80 17.79 28.66 12.35
CA ALA A 80 18.21 29.92 12.97
C ALA A 80 17.55 31.29 12.62
N PRO A 81 17.50 32.24 13.60
CA PRO A 81 17.45 33.68 13.33
C PRO A 81 18.86 34.28 13.11
N GLY A 82 18.98 35.19 12.13
CA GLY A 82 20.07 36.17 11.97
C GLY A 82 21.27 35.75 11.09
N PRO A 83 22.01 36.69 10.49
CA PRO A 83 22.14 38.12 10.84
C PRO A 83 21.10 39.07 10.23
#